data_AF-A0A1H3HBC8-F1
#
_entry.id   AF-A0A1H3HBC8-F1
#
_cell.length_a   1.000
_cell.length_b   1.000
_cell.length_c   1.000
_cell.angle_alpha   90.00
_cell.angle_beta   90.00
_cell.angle_gamma   90.00
#
_symmetry.space_group_name_H-M   'P 1'
#
loop_
_entity.id
_entity.type
_entity.pdbx_description
1 polymer ?
#
loop_
_entity_poly.entity_id
_entity_poly.type
_entity_poly.pdbx_seq_one_letter_code
_entity_poly.pdbx_strand_id
1 'polypeptide(L)'
;MNESTGESKIGFLSRIAFKLLKYDVLFLVYGVLRVMLDRKYGKYMKRYTEYEREKIDAEVCGGKKEYIGKIYLTPTYFVSDLVAVPYEDICWMYCKTIKKNFIKASEQLVVSTIDGFTFAVTCFKNRDYDPKILVMRKCLEKNPNIAIGYDRHKKARYSKLKKEIRRLKREGKDPIKEYRNKDFVVYFG
;
A
#
# COMPACT_ATOMS: atom_id res chain seq x y z
N MET A 1 62.81 24.56 -25.71
CA MET A 1 62.12 24.26 -24.45
C MET A 1 60.63 24.23 -24.75
N ASN A 2 60.06 23.04 -24.96
CA ASN A 2 58.62 22.83 -25.17
C ASN A 2 58.11 21.93 -24.04
N GLU A 3 57.95 22.50 -22.86
CA GLU A 3 57.30 21.87 -21.70
C GLU A 3 56.17 22.79 -21.24
N SER A 4 54.98 22.69 -21.85
CA SER A 4 53.76 23.25 -21.23
C SER A 4 52.43 22.63 -21.70
N THR A 5 52.45 21.66 -22.62
CA THR A 5 51.21 21.04 -23.16
C THR A 5 50.77 19.77 -22.42
N GLY A 6 51.56 19.27 -21.46
CA GLY A 6 51.25 18.07 -20.67
C GLY A 6 50.26 18.29 -19.53
N GLU A 7 50.36 19.42 -18.81
CA GLU A 7 49.58 19.68 -17.60
C GLU A 7 48.09 19.96 -17.88
N SER A 8 47.76 20.55 -19.04
CA SER A 8 46.38 20.86 -19.41
C SER A 8 45.55 19.61 -19.73
N LYS A 9 46.17 18.58 -20.32
CA LYS A 9 45.52 17.30 -20.65
C LYS A 9 45.25 16.46 -19.40
N ILE A 10 46.19 16.45 -18.45
CA ILE A 10 46.03 15.72 -17.17
C ILE A 10 44.93 16.38 -16.32
N GLY A 11 44.88 17.72 -16.27
CA GLY A 11 43.81 18.46 -15.59
C GLY A 11 42.43 18.30 -16.26
N PHE A 12 42.39 18.11 -17.58
CA PHE A 12 41.14 17.84 -18.30
C PHE A 12 40.65 16.41 -18.10
N LEU A 13 41.56 15.43 -18.16
CA LEU A 13 41.26 14.01 -17.87
C LEU A 13 40.84 13.79 -16.42
N SER A 14 41.46 14.47 -15.46
CA SER A 14 41.07 14.39 -14.05
C SER A 14 39.66 14.96 -13.81
N ARG A 15 39.28 16.05 -14.48
CA ARG A 15 37.91 16.61 -14.43
C ARG A 15 36.86 15.69 -15.05
N ILE A 16 37.20 14.97 -16.12
CA ILE A 16 36.31 13.97 -16.74
C ILE A 16 36.17 12.75 -15.82
N ALA A 17 37.28 12.24 -15.27
CA ALA A 17 37.27 11.14 -14.31
C ALA A 17 36.44 11.48 -13.06
N PHE A 18 36.56 12.70 -12.53
CA PHE A 18 35.76 13.16 -11.39
C PHE A 18 34.27 13.29 -11.71
N LYS A 19 33.90 13.62 -12.95
CA LYS A 19 32.50 13.61 -13.41
C LYS A 19 31.97 12.18 -13.53
N LEU A 20 32.72 11.27 -14.14
CA LEU A 20 32.35 9.84 -14.26
C LEU A 20 32.17 9.20 -12.88
N LEU A 21 33.07 9.47 -11.95
CA LEU A 21 33.02 8.94 -10.58
C LEU A 21 31.78 9.45 -9.81
N LYS A 22 31.32 10.68 -10.09
CA LYS A 22 30.04 11.18 -9.55
C LYS A 22 28.83 10.41 -10.09
N TYR A 23 28.83 10.05 -11.38
CA TYR A 23 27.75 9.26 -11.97
C TYR A 23 27.73 7.82 -11.44
N ASP A 24 28.90 7.21 -11.23
CA ASP A 24 29.01 5.87 -10.63
C ASP A 24 28.52 5.86 -9.18
N VAL A 25 28.90 6.87 -8.37
CA VAL A 25 28.37 7.01 -7.00
C VAL A 25 26.86 7.22 -7.01
N LEU A 26 26.33 8.03 -7.93
CA LEU A 26 24.88 8.22 -8.07
C LEU A 26 24.17 6.90 -8.45
N PHE A 27 24.75 6.12 -9.36
CA PHE A 27 24.22 4.83 -9.78
C PHE A 27 24.25 3.81 -8.63
N LEU A 28 25.31 3.80 -7.82
CA LEU A 28 25.45 2.92 -6.67
C LEU A 28 24.46 3.29 -5.56
N VAL A 29 24.28 4.59 -5.28
CA VAL A 29 23.25 5.10 -4.35
C VAL A 29 21.85 4.75 -4.85
N TYR A 30 21.58 4.95 -6.15
CA TYR A 30 20.30 4.58 -6.75
C TYR A 30 20.05 3.06 -6.69
N GLY A 31 21.07 2.25 -6.97
CA GLY A 31 21.01 0.79 -6.87
C GLY A 31 20.71 0.31 -5.45
N VAL A 32 21.38 0.88 -4.44
CA VAL A 32 21.11 0.58 -3.02
C VAL A 32 19.69 1.02 -2.63
N LEU A 33 19.25 2.21 -3.06
CA LEU A 33 17.90 2.70 -2.81
C LEU A 33 16.86 1.76 -3.44
N ARG A 34 17.08 1.32 -4.69
CA ARG A 34 16.20 0.40 -5.41
C ARG A 34 16.13 -0.96 -4.72
N VAL A 35 17.27 -1.54 -4.32
CA VAL A 35 17.33 -2.81 -3.57
C VAL A 35 16.63 -2.70 -2.21
N MET A 36 16.75 -1.56 -1.52
CA MET A 36 16.05 -1.32 -0.25
C MET A 36 14.53 -1.20 -0.45
N LEU A 37 14.10 -0.49 -1.49
CA LEU A 37 12.68 -0.38 -1.87
C LEU A 37 12.16 -1.76 -2.28
N ASP A 38 12.84 -2.49 -3.15
CA ASP A 38 12.47 -3.82 -3.62
C ASP A 38 12.40 -4.85 -2.49
N ARG A 39 13.29 -4.78 -1.49
CA ARG A 39 13.21 -5.64 -0.29
C ARG A 39 12.00 -5.33 0.57
N LYS A 40 11.64 -4.05 0.70
CA LYS A 40 10.50 -3.60 1.52
C LYS A 40 9.17 -3.88 0.81
N TYR A 41 9.07 -3.60 -0.49
CA TYR A 41 7.89 -3.87 -1.31
C TYR A 41 7.75 -5.34 -1.68
N GLY A 42 8.85 -6.03 -2.00
CA GLY A 42 8.85 -7.42 -2.47
C GLY A 42 8.31 -8.44 -1.47
N LYS A 43 8.42 -8.21 -0.15
CA LYS A 43 7.79 -9.08 0.85
C LYS A 43 6.25 -8.99 0.86
N TYR A 44 5.69 -7.83 0.51
CA TYR A 44 4.24 -7.60 0.52
C TYR A 44 3.60 -7.78 -0.87
N MET A 45 4.33 -7.42 -1.93
CA MET A 45 3.93 -7.62 -3.34
C MET A 45 4.00 -9.08 -3.80
N LYS A 46 4.65 -9.98 -3.04
CA LYS A 46 4.72 -11.43 -3.31
C LYS A 46 3.36 -12.11 -3.49
N ARG A 47 2.26 -11.47 -3.09
CA ARG A 47 0.90 -11.99 -3.26
C ARG A 47 0.30 -11.67 -4.64
N TYR A 48 0.79 -10.64 -5.30
CA TYR A 48 0.31 -10.23 -6.61
C TYR A 48 1.22 -10.80 -7.70
N THR A 49 0.58 -11.28 -8.76
CA THR A 49 1.24 -11.69 -10.00
C THR A 49 2.00 -10.51 -10.61
N GLU A 50 3.01 -10.75 -11.44
CA GLU A 50 3.76 -9.67 -12.10
C GLU A 50 2.84 -8.74 -12.90
N TYR A 51 1.84 -9.31 -13.56
CA TYR A 51 0.80 -8.56 -14.27
C TYR A 51 -0.01 -7.60 -13.37
N GLU A 52 -0.44 -8.06 -12.19
CA GLU A 52 -1.17 -7.21 -11.25
C GLU A 52 -0.29 -6.10 -10.69
N ARG A 53 1.01 -6.34 -10.52
CA ARG A 53 1.95 -5.30 -10.09
C ARG A 53 2.13 -4.23 -11.15
N GLU A 54 2.32 -4.63 -12.40
CA GLU A 54 2.41 -3.68 -13.52
C GLU A 54 1.14 -2.84 -13.64
N LYS A 55 -0.04 -3.45 -13.44
CA LYS A 55 -1.31 -2.73 -13.43
C LYS A 55 -1.40 -1.73 -12.28
N ILE A 56 -1.02 -2.12 -11.06
CA ILE A 56 -0.98 -1.22 -9.90
C ILE A 56 -0.01 -0.06 -10.16
N ASP A 57 1.18 -0.34 -10.66
CA ASP A 57 2.19 0.68 -10.95
C ASP A 57 1.74 1.61 -12.08
N ALA A 58 1.09 1.10 -13.11
CA ALA A 58 0.51 1.89 -14.18
C ALA A 58 -0.60 2.81 -13.67
N GLU A 59 -1.48 2.32 -12.78
CA GLU A 59 -2.53 3.14 -12.18
C GLU A 59 -1.99 4.20 -11.22
N VAL A 60 -0.95 3.86 -10.45
CA VAL A 60 -0.29 4.79 -9.53
C VAL A 60 0.55 5.82 -10.29
N CYS A 61 1.23 5.46 -11.38
CA CYS A 61 2.04 6.40 -12.15
C CYS A 61 1.22 7.19 -13.18
N GLY A 62 0.11 6.64 -13.66
CA GLY A 62 -0.73 7.19 -14.75
C GLY A 62 -1.64 8.36 -14.38
N GLY A 63 -1.49 8.96 -13.19
CA GLY A 63 -2.12 10.23 -12.82
C GLY A 63 -3.59 10.19 -12.40
N LYS A 64 -4.32 9.07 -12.57
CA LYS A 64 -5.71 8.91 -12.11
C LYS A 64 -5.80 8.43 -10.65
N LYS A 65 -5.05 9.06 -9.75
CA LYS A 65 -5.02 8.69 -8.33
C LYS A 65 -5.35 9.87 -7.44
N GLU A 66 -6.05 9.59 -6.36
CA GLU A 66 -6.25 10.55 -5.29
C GLU A 66 -5.37 10.22 -4.10
N TYR A 67 -4.65 11.23 -3.58
CA TYR A 67 -3.80 11.05 -2.41
C TYR A 67 -4.47 11.65 -1.18
N ILE A 68 -4.85 10.80 -0.22
CA ILE A 68 -5.54 11.19 1.01
C ILE A 68 -4.80 10.58 2.21
N GLY A 69 -4.09 11.40 2.98
CA GLY A 69 -3.55 10.99 4.28
C GLY A 69 -2.65 9.75 4.24
N LYS A 70 -1.74 9.67 3.26
CA LYS A 70 -0.84 8.53 2.95
C LYS A 70 -1.48 7.33 2.24
N ILE A 71 -2.68 7.50 1.72
CA ILE A 71 -3.38 6.49 0.94
C ILE A 71 -3.53 7.01 -0.48
N TYR A 72 -3.17 6.19 -1.46
CA TYR A 72 -3.51 6.40 -2.86
C TYR A 72 -4.77 5.59 -3.18
N LEU A 73 -5.81 6.27 -3.63
CA LEU A 73 -7.01 5.66 -4.17
C LEU A 73 -6.91 5.74 -5.70
N THR A 74 -6.71 4.59 -6.34
CA THR A 74 -6.71 4.47 -7.80
C THR A 74 -8.11 4.09 -8.27
N PRO A 75 -8.36 3.93 -9.59
CA PRO A 75 -9.67 3.52 -10.06
C PRO A 75 -10.07 2.12 -9.55
N THR A 76 -9.11 1.20 -9.39
CA THR A 76 -9.41 -0.20 -9.04
C THR A 76 -8.76 -0.70 -7.74
N TYR A 77 -7.75 -0.01 -7.21
CA TYR A 77 -7.01 -0.41 -6.02
C TYR A 77 -7.02 0.64 -4.91
N PHE A 78 -7.14 0.15 -3.69
CA PHE A 78 -6.72 0.83 -2.49
C PHE A 78 -5.22 0.60 -2.29
N VAL A 79 -4.42 1.66 -2.22
CA VAL A 79 -2.96 1.55 -2.03
C VAL A 79 -2.51 2.36 -0.81
N SER A 80 -1.84 1.71 0.12
CA SER A 80 -1.16 2.30 1.28
C SER A 80 0.34 1.95 1.21
N ASP A 81 1.18 2.65 1.98
CA ASP A 81 2.65 2.50 2.05
C ASP A 81 3.25 1.12 1.75
N LEU A 82 2.61 0.02 2.18
CA LEU A 82 3.11 -1.35 1.99
C LEU A 82 2.09 -2.33 1.39
N VAL A 83 0.89 -1.89 1.05
CA VAL A 83 -0.20 -2.80 0.66
C VAL A 83 -1.06 -2.15 -0.41
N ALA A 84 -1.16 -2.82 -1.56
CA ALA A 84 -2.23 -2.59 -2.53
C ALA A 84 -3.31 -3.66 -2.33
N VAL A 85 -4.59 -3.31 -2.45
CA VAL A 85 -5.72 -4.24 -2.36
C VAL A 85 -6.81 -3.80 -3.35
N PRO A 86 -7.34 -4.69 -4.20
CA PRO A 86 -8.53 -4.39 -4.99
C PRO A 86 -9.70 -4.00 -4.08
N TYR A 87 -10.53 -3.04 -4.48
CA TYR A 87 -11.70 -2.67 -3.67
C TYR A 87 -12.67 -3.86 -3.46
N GLU A 88 -12.74 -4.77 -4.42
CA GLU A 88 -13.55 -5.99 -4.38
C GLU A 88 -13.12 -6.96 -3.27
N ASP A 89 -11.84 -6.96 -2.92
CA ASP A 89 -11.31 -7.89 -1.93
C ASP A 89 -11.44 -7.36 -0.50
N ILE A 90 -11.87 -6.10 -0.33
CA ILE A 90 -12.11 -5.48 0.98
C ILE A 90 -13.49 -5.92 1.48
N CYS A 91 -13.53 -6.53 2.66
CA CYS A 91 -14.79 -6.98 3.26
C CYS A 91 -15.27 -6.11 4.43
N TRP A 92 -14.33 -5.49 5.17
CA TRP A 92 -14.69 -4.71 6.36
C TRP A 92 -13.70 -3.58 6.61
N MET A 93 -14.22 -2.37 6.85
CA MET A 93 -13.45 -1.18 7.18
C MET A 93 -14.00 -0.50 8.43
N TYR A 94 -13.11 -0.06 9.33
CA TYR A 94 -13.51 0.71 10.51
C TYR A 94 -12.36 1.56 11.08
N CYS A 95 -12.70 2.64 11.78
CA CYS A 95 -11.71 3.40 12.54
C CYS A 95 -11.48 2.79 13.93
N LYS A 96 -10.22 2.61 14.30
CA LYS A 96 -9.80 2.14 15.63
C LYS A 96 -9.04 3.25 16.34
N THR A 97 -9.54 3.68 17.49
CA THR A 97 -8.83 4.58 18.39
C THR A 97 -7.85 3.78 19.26
N ILE A 98 -6.57 4.13 19.21
CA ILE A 98 -5.54 3.63 20.13
C ILE A 98 -5.49 4.58 21.31
N LYS A 99 -5.71 4.04 22.50
CA LYS A 99 -5.57 4.77 23.77
C LYS A 99 -4.31 4.30 24.48
N LYS A 100 -3.55 5.24 25.05
CA LYS A 100 -2.43 4.98 25.96
C LYS A 100 -2.75 5.70 27.27
N ASN A 101 -2.76 4.96 28.38
CA ASN A 101 -3.14 5.50 29.70
C ASN A 101 -4.49 6.23 29.66
N PHE A 102 -5.50 5.64 29.01
CA PHE A 102 -6.84 6.21 28.80
C PHE A 102 -6.92 7.48 27.93
N ILE A 103 -5.78 8.07 27.56
CA ILE A 103 -5.69 9.22 26.64
C ILE A 103 -5.67 8.70 25.20
N LYS A 104 -6.43 9.34 24.31
CA LYS A 104 -6.42 9.05 22.87
C LYS A 104 -5.04 9.38 22.30
N ALA A 105 -4.28 8.34 21.94
CA ALA A 105 -2.93 8.47 21.41
C ALA A 105 -2.94 8.60 19.89
N SER A 106 -3.73 7.77 19.20
CA SER A 106 -3.85 7.83 17.74
C SER A 106 -5.14 7.19 17.25
N GLU A 107 -5.46 7.43 15.98
CA GLU A 107 -6.55 6.73 15.29
C GLU A 107 -6.04 6.14 13.99
N GLN A 108 -6.48 4.92 13.71
CA GLN A 108 -6.07 4.16 12.54
C GLN A 108 -7.31 3.68 11.79
N LEU A 109 -7.23 3.69 10.47
CA LEU A 109 -8.18 3.02 9.60
C LEU A 109 -7.78 1.54 9.50
N VAL A 110 -8.65 0.64 9.96
CA VAL A 110 -8.46 -0.79 9.83
C VAL A 110 -9.19 -1.27 8.58
N VAL A 111 -8.48 -2.01 7.74
CA VAL A 111 -9.00 -2.61 6.52
C VAL A 111 -8.78 -4.11 6.59
N SER A 112 -9.85 -4.87 6.37
CA SER A 112 -9.84 -6.33 6.35
C SER A 112 -10.24 -6.85 4.98
N THR A 113 -9.52 -7.87 4.52
CA THR A 113 -9.73 -8.46 3.20
C THR A 113 -10.32 -9.86 3.28
N ILE A 114 -10.92 -10.32 2.18
CA ILE A 114 -11.46 -11.68 2.02
C ILE A 114 -10.39 -12.77 2.03
N ASP A 115 -9.11 -12.40 1.87
CA ASP A 115 -7.95 -13.28 2.04
C ASP A 115 -7.59 -13.49 3.54
N GLY A 116 -8.31 -12.84 4.45
CA GLY A 116 -8.12 -12.93 5.90
C GLY A 116 -6.97 -12.07 6.43
N PHE A 117 -6.45 -11.18 5.57
CA PHE A 117 -5.44 -10.20 5.92
C PHE A 117 -6.13 -8.96 6.48
N THR A 118 -5.58 -8.42 7.56
CA THR A 118 -6.05 -7.18 8.18
C THR A 118 -4.84 -6.28 8.39
N PHE A 119 -4.93 -5.06 7.91
CA PHE A 119 -3.89 -4.05 8.09
C PHE A 119 -4.51 -2.76 8.61
N ALA A 120 -3.69 -1.97 9.30
CA ALA A 120 -4.09 -0.68 9.84
C ALA A 120 -3.27 0.41 9.16
N VAL A 121 -3.96 1.42 8.64
CA VAL A 121 -3.36 2.59 8.02
C VAL A 121 -3.54 3.78 8.93
N THR A 122 -2.46 4.51 9.18
CA THR A 122 -2.51 5.73 9.99
C THR A 122 -2.69 6.91 9.07
N CYS A 123 -3.78 7.66 9.25
CA CYS A 123 -4.02 8.89 8.51
C CYS A 123 -3.89 10.07 9.48
N PHE A 124 -3.09 11.05 9.11
CA PHE A 124 -2.96 12.27 9.90
C PHE A 124 -4.22 13.11 9.77
N LYS A 125 -4.74 13.59 10.90
CA LYS A 125 -5.94 14.43 10.91
C LYS A 125 -5.64 15.72 10.15
N ASN A 126 -6.49 16.06 9.18
CA ASN A 126 -6.46 17.36 8.55
C ASN A 126 -7.35 18.33 9.35
N ARG A 127 -7.11 19.64 9.25
CA ARG A 127 -7.87 20.64 10.00
C ARG A 127 -9.35 20.66 9.60
N ASP A 128 -9.61 20.45 8.31
CA ASP A 128 -10.91 20.69 7.70
C ASP A 128 -11.76 19.42 7.53
N TYR A 129 -11.14 18.24 7.54
CA TYR A 129 -11.85 16.96 7.37
C TYR A 129 -11.10 15.78 8.00
N ASP A 130 -11.84 14.70 8.29
CA ASP A 130 -11.22 13.44 8.69
C ASP A 130 -10.89 12.59 7.44
N PRO A 131 -9.59 12.45 7.07
CA PRO A 131 -9.21 11.69 5.89
C PRO A 131 -9.63 10.21 5.96
N LYS A 132 -9.79 9.62 7.15
CA LYS A 132 -10.22 8.22 7.30
C LYS A 132 -11.66 8.05 6.84
N ILE A 133 -12.53 8.99 7.21
CA ILE A 133 -13.95 8.98 6.82
C ILE A 133 -14.07 9.20 5.32
N LEU A 134 -13.30 10.15 4.78
CA LEU A 134 -13.29 10.41 3.34
C LEU A 134 -12.83 9.18 2.55
N VAL A 135 -11.75 8.52 2.99
CA VAL A 135 -11.25 7.29 2.37
C VAL A 135 -12.30 6.18 2.43
N MET A 136 -12.92 5.95 3.59
CA MET A 136 -14.01 4.96 3.72
C MET A 136 -15.17 5.23 2.76
N ARG A 137 -15.58 6.50 2.63
CA ARG A 137 -16.64 6.91 1.68
C ARG A 137 -16.23 6.61 0.23
N LYS A 138 -15.02 7.01 -0.18
CA LYS A 138 -14.54 6.77 -1.54
C LYS A 138 -14.38 5.28 -1.85
N CYS A 139 -13.97 4.46 -0.88
CA CYS A 139 -13.96 3.01 -1.05
C CYS A 139 -15.38 2.46 -1.27
N LEU A 140 -16.40 2.95 -0.56
CA LEU A 140 -17.79 2.55 -0.77
C LEU A 140 -18.33 2.96 -2.15
N GLU A 141 -17.97 4.14 -2.64
CA GLU A 141 -18.33 4.59 -3.99
C GLU A 141 -17.77 3.65 -5.07
N LYS A 142 -16.62 3.01 -4.81
CA LYS A 142 -16.00 2.03 -5.72
C LYS A 142 -16.55 0.62 -5.52
N ASN A 143 -16.87 0.24 -4.29
CA ASN A 143 -17.47 -1.05 -3.95
C ASN A 143 -18.50 -0.89 -2.82
N PRO A 144 -19.82 -0.92 -3.12
CA PRO A 144 -20.85 -0.74 -2.11
C PRO A 144 -20.98 -1.93 -1.15
N ASN A 145 -20.40 -3.08 -1.48
CA ASN A 145 -20.51 -4.31 -0.71
C ASN A 145 -19.59 -4.34 0.53
N ILE A 146 -18.83 -3.28 0.80
CA ILE A 146 -17.91 -3.21 1.94
C ILE A 146 -18.70 -2.89 3.22
N ALA A 147 -18.56 -3.70 4.26
CA ALA A 147 -19.12 -3.34 5.56
C ALA A 147 -18.31 -2.21 6.22
N ILE A 148 -19.01 -1.23 6.77
CA ILE A 148 -18.40 -0.10 7.49
C ILE A 148 -18.76 -0.11 8.98
N GLY A 149 -17.80 0.36 9.78
CA GLY A 149 -17.97 0.65 11.20
C GLY A 149 -17.66 -0.53 12.09
N TYR A 150 -17.31 -0.23 13.33
CA TYR A 150 -17.03 -1.26 14.33
C TYR A 150 -18.29 -1.57 15.13
N ASP A 151 -18.68 -2.84 15.12
CA ASP A 151 -19.73 -3.38 15.97
C ASP A 151 -19.33 -4.76 16.51
N ARG A 152 -19.85 -5.15 17.69
CA ARG A 152 -19.52 -6.43 18.32
C ARG A 152 -19.98 -7.61 17.48
N HIS A 153 -21.14 -7.54 16.84
CA HIS A 153 -21.66 -8.57 15.94
C HIS A 153 -20.81 -8.65 14.67
N LYS A 154 -20.48 -7.51 14.05
CA LYS A 154 -19.58 -7.46 12.88
C LYS A 154 -18.23 -8.10 13.18
N LYS A 155 -17.63 -7.79 14.33
CA LYS A 155 -16.38 -8.43 14.79
C LYS A 155 -16.53 -9.94 14.94
N ALA A 156 -17.62 -10.42 15.55
CA ALA A 156 -17.86 -11.85 15.72
C ALA A 156 -18.03 -12.57 14.38
N ARG A 157 -18.78 -11.98 13.44
CA ARG A 157 -18.97 -12.52 12.09
C ARG A 157 -17.67 -12.51 11.29
N TYR A 158 -16.88 -11.42 11.33
CA TYR A 158 -15.56 -11.39 10.72
C TYR A 158 -14.61 -12.45 11.31
N SER A 159 -14.69 -12.70 12.62
CA SER A 159 -13.92 -13.78 13.26
C SER A 159 -14.32 -15.17 12.73
N LYS A 160 -15.62 -15.42 12.50
CA LYS A 160 -16.10 -16.65 11.85
C LYS A 160 -15.59 -16.75 10.42
N LEU A 161 -15.73 -15.69 9.62
CA LEU A 161 -15.21 -15.63 8.25
C LEU A 161 -13.71 -15.93 8.22
N LYS A 162 -12.91 -15.36 9.13
CA LYS A 162 -11.47 -15.61 9.20
C LYS A 162 -11.13 -17.07 9.51
N LYS A 163 -11.94 -17.77 10.32
CA LYS A 163 -11.78 -19.21 10.55
C LYS A 163 -12.09 -20.00 9.27
N GLU A 164 -13.12 -19.60 8.55
CA GLU A 164 -13.52 -20.24 7.30
C GLU A 164 -12.48 -20.05 6.18
N ILE A 165 -11.96 -18.83 6.00
CA ILE A 165 -10.85 -18.54 5.09
C ILE A 165 -9.63 -19.44 5.38
N ARG A 166 -9.28 -19.60 6.66
CA ARG A 166 -8.18 -20.50 7.06
C ARG A 166 -8.48 -21.95 6.73
N ARG A 167 -9.73 -22.39 6.85
CA ARG A 167 -10.15 -23.75 6.46
C ARG A 167 -10.03 -23.93 4.94
N LEU A 168 -10.56 -23.00 4.14
CA LEU A 168 -10.47 -23.05 2.68
C LEU A 168 -9.02 -23.13 2.19
N LYS A 169 -8.13 -22.31 2.77
CA LYS A 169 -6.69 -22.36 2.46
C LYS A 169 -6.04 -23.71 2.77
N ARG A 170 -6.45 -24.40 3.85
CA ARG A 170 -5.95 -25.74 4.17
C ARG A 170 -6.48 -26.80 3.20
N GLU A 171 -7.69 -26.60 2.70
CA GLU A 171 -8.33 -27.47 1.69
C GLU A 171 -7.83 -27.18 0.25
N GLY A 172 -6.89 -26.24 0.07
CA GLY A 172 -6.39 -25.84 -1.25
C GLY A 172 -7.38 -25.01 -2.07
N LYS A 173 -8.44 -24.49 -1.45
CA LYS A 173 -9.44 -23.63 -2.09
C LYS A 173 -9.05 -22.16 -1.96
N ASP A 174 -9.37 -21.39 -3.00
CA ASP A 174 -9.15 -19.96 -3.04
C ASP A 174 -10.34 -19.21 -2.40
N PRO A 175 -10.14 -18.53 -1.24
CA PRO A 175 -11.21 -17.77 -0.59
C PRO A 175 -11.68 -16.57 -1.45
N ILE A 176 -10.84 -16.03 -2.35
CA ILE A 176 -11.23 -14.90 -3.20
C ILE A 176 -12.40 -15.31 -4.10
N LYS A 177 -12.31 -16.49 -4.73
CA LYS A 177 -13.38 -17.02 -5.60
C LYS A 177 -14.71 -17.21 -4.86
N GLU A 178 -14.66 -17.61 -3.59
CA GLU A 178 -15.84 -17.91 -2.78
C GLU A 178 -16.54 -16.63 -2.26
N TYR A 179 -15.77 -15.57 -1.98
CA TYR A 179 -16.25 -14.42 -1.21
C TYR A 179 -16.28 -13.10 -1.97
N ARG A 180 -15.60 -12.96 -3.11
CA ARG A 180 -15.48 -11.69 -3.84
C ARG A 180 -16.83 -11.06 -4.24
N ASN A 181 -17.82 -11.89 -4.55
CA ASN A 181 -19.16 -11.43 -4.96
C ASN A 181 -20.16 -11.31 -3.80
N LYS A 182 -19.74 -11.54 -2.54
CA LYS A 182 -20.66 -11.43 -1.40
C LYS A 182 -20.86 -9.98 -0.99
N ASP A 183 -22.10 -9.64 -0.67
CA ASP A 183 -22.42 -8.38 -0.01
C ASP A 183 -22.07 -8.47 1.47
N PHE A 184 -20.98 -7.82 1.89
CA PHE A 184 -20.56 -7.81 3.29
C PHE A 184 -21.39 -6.88 4.17
N VAL A 185 -22.14 -5.95 3.59
CA VAL A 185 -23.09 -5.12 4.33
C VAL A 185 -24.18 -6.02 4.91
N VAL A 186 -24.76 -6.90 4.08
CA VAL A 186 -25.76 -7.88 4.53
C VAL A 186 -25.11 -9.02 5.32
N TYR A 187 -23.97 -9.53 4.87
CA TYR A 187 -23.31 -10.65 5.55
C TYR A 187 -22.86 -10.30 6.96
N PHE A 188 -22.49 -9.04 7.22
CA PHE A 188 -22.13 -8.56 8.56
C PHE A 188 -23.23 -7.78 9.29
N GLY A 189 -24.33 -7.44 8.61
CA GLY A 189 -25.51 -6.77 9.17
C GLY A 189 -26.25 -7.56 10.24
#